data_AF-A0A847EU28-F1
#
_entry.id   AF-A0A847EU28-F1
#
_cell.length_a   1.000
_cell.length_b   1.000
_cell.length_c   1.000
_cell.angle_alpha   90.00
_cell.angle_beta   90.00
_cell.angle_gamma   90.00
#
_symmetry.space_group_name_H-M   'P 1'
#
loop_
_entity.id
_entity.type
_entity.pdbx_description
1 polymer ?
#
loop_
_entity_poly.entity_id
_entity_poly.type
_entity_poly.pdbx_seq_one_letter_code
_entity_poly.pdbx_strand_id
1 'polypeptide(L)'
;SYSNVINKLKEINNGKEGKVSEEYINRFKEALCDNFNTPKVLALVNNIVKSNLKPEDILATVFEFDKVLGLDIEKNVLNSENQNKELSISEIEEPIIKEILLKRENARNEKDWNESDRLRDELLQKGYQILDKPNGQFVVKI
;
A
#
# COMPACT_ATOMS: atom_id res chain seq x y z
N SER A 1 7.09 9.64 -6.36
CA SER A 1 6.36 8.48 -6.91
C SER A 1 5.09 8.27 -6.10
N TYR A 2 4.02 7.72 -6.70
CA TYR A 2 2.73 7.46 -6.04
C TYR A 2 2.89 6.68 -4.73
N SER A 3 3.73 5.65 -4.72
CA SER A 3 4.04 4.84 -3.53
C SER A 3 4.61 5.67 -2.36
N ASN A 4 5.41 6.71 -2.65
CA ASN A 4 5.96 7.57 -1.59
C ASN A 4 4.88 8.45 -0.95
N VAL A 5 3.87 8.87 -1.73
CA VAL A 5 2.73 9.63 -1.23
C VAL A 5 1.91 8.75 -0.28
N ILE A 6 1.59 7.52 -0.70
CA ILE A 6 0.86 6.57 0.13
C ILE A 6 1.60 6.26 1.43
N ASN A 7 2.90 5.96 1.37
CA ASN A 7 3.69 5.67 2.58
C ASN A 7 3.69 6.86 3.55
N LYS A 8 3.87 8.07 3.03
CA LYS A 8 3.84 9.26 3.88
C LYS A 8 2.46 9.55 4.47
N LEU A 9 1.39 9.28 3.72
CA LEU A 9 0.01 9.38 4.22
C LEU A 9 -0.27 8.35 5.32
N LYS A 10 0.28 7.12 5.20
CA LYS A 10 0.22 6.10 6.26
C LYS A 10 0.96 6.54 7.52
N GLU A 11 2.16 7.10 7.39
CA GLU A 11 2.96 7.58 8.53
C GLU A 11 2.25 8.67 9.34
N ILE A 12 1.50 9.55 8.66
CA ILE A 12 0.79 10.65 9.31
C ILE A 12 -0.64 10.26 9.76
N ASN A 13 -1.12 9.07 9.41
CA ASN A 13 -2.43 8.58 9.83
C ASN A 13 -2.45 8.27 11.32
N ASN A 14 -3.03 9.20 12.08
CA ASN A 14 -3.15 9.12 13.53
C ASN A 14 -4.57 8.68 13.99
N GLY A 15 -5.43 8.24 13.06
CA GLY A 15 -6.80 7.81 13.33
C GLY A 15 -7.75 8.92 13.76
N LYS A 16 -7.36 10.19 13.68
CA LYS A 16 -8.21 11.33 14.02
C LYS A 16 -8.95 11.84 12.79
N GLU A 17 -10.18 12.27 13.01
CA GLU A 17 -10.94 13.01 12.00
C GLU A 17 -10.38 14.43 11.84
N GLY A 18 -10.07 14.81 10.61
CA GLY A 18 -9.61 16.15 10.25
C GLY A 18 -10.65 16.95 9.49
N LYS A 19 -10.33 18.21 9.23
CA LYS A 19 -11.14 19.12 8.43
C LYS A 19 -10.54 19.26 7.04
N VAL A 20 -11.42 19.20 6.03
CA VAL A 20 -11.03 19.44 4.64
C VAL A 20 -10.56 20.89 4.48
N SER A 21 -9.41 21.08 3.83
CA SER A 21 -8.88 22.41 3.54
C SER A 21 -9.54 23.00 2.30
N GLU A 22 -10.38 24.02 2.49
CA GLU A 22 -11.06 24.73 1.39
C GLU A 22 -10.08 25.35 0.38
N GLU A 23 -8.94 25.87 0.85
CA GLU A 23 -7.88 26.41 -0.02
C GLU A 23 -7.40 25.37 -1.03
N TYR A 24 -7.13 24.15 -0.56
CA TYR A 24 -6.66 23.06 -1.41
C TYR A 24 -7.77 22.50 -2.31
N ILE A 25 -9.03 22.47 -1.85
CA ILE A 25 -10.18 22.13 -2.68
C ILE A 25 -10.34 23.10 -3.85
N ASN A 26 -10.18 24.41 -3.61
CA ASN A 26 -10.28 25.40 -4.68
C ASN A 26 -9.15 25.24 -5.71
N ARG A 27 -7.91 25.06 -5.26
CA ARG A 27 -6.77 24.76 -6.15
C ARG A 27 -6.97 23.47 -6.95
N PHE A 28 -7.58 22.46 -6.34
CA PHE A 28 -7.90 21.20 -7.00
C PHE A 28 -8.95 21.39 -8.11
N LYS A 29 -10.03 22.12 -7.82
CA LYS A 29 -11.05 22.48 -8.81
C LYS A 29 -10.46 23.29 -9.97
N GLU A 30 -9.61 24.27 -9.69
CA GLU A 30 -8.90 25.03 -10.72
C GLU A 30 -8.02 24.15 -11.60
N ALA A 31 -7.32 23.17 -11.00
CA ALA A 31 -6.50 22.22 -11.75
C ALA A 31 -7.32 21.27 -12.63
N LEU A 32 -8.53 20.90 -12.20
CA LEU A 32 -9.46 20.09 -13.00
C LEU A 32 -10.08 20.88 -14.16
N CYS A 33 -10.49 22.13 -13.90
CA CYS A 33 -11.08 23.01 -14.92
C CYS A 33 -10.09 23.40 -16.03
N ASP A 34 -8.80 23.34 -15.74
CA ASP A 34 -7.71 23.52 -16.71
C ASP A 34 -7.51 22.25 -17.55
N ASN A 35 -8.52 21.88 -18.36
CA ASN A 35 -8.50 20.74 -19.28
C ASN A 35 -8.05 19.41 -18.64
N PHE A 36 -8.51 19.12 -17.41
CA PHE A 36 -8.11 17.93 -16.64
C PHE A 36 -6.59 17.75 -16.61
N ASN A 37 -5.86 18.79 -16.21
CA ASN A 37 -4.41 18.78 -16.10
C ASN A 37 -3.93 17.81 -14.99
N THR A 38 -3.90 16.51 -15.32
CA THR A 38 -3.53 15.43 -14.39
C THR A 38 -2.12 15.60 -13.80
N PRO A 39 -1.09 16.10 -14.52
CA PRO A 39 0.18 16.44 -13.89
C PRO A 39 0.05 17.48 -12.76
N LYS A 40 -0.74 18.54 -12.98
CA LYS A 40 -0.97 19.59 -11.98
C LYS A 40 -1.75 19.08 -10.77
N VAL A 41 -2.73 18.22 -11.00
CA VAL A 41 -3.47 17.51 -9.95
C VAL A 41 -2.54 16.64 -9.10
N LEU A 42 -1.70 15.80 -9.72
CA LEU A 42 -0.74 14.95 -9.00
C LEU A 42 0.32 15.79 -8.25
N ALA A 43 0.73 16.93 -8.80
CA ALA A 43 1.60 17.87 -8.11
C ALA A 43 0.91 18.46 -6.86
N LEU A 44 -0.39 18.78 -6.95
CA LEU A 44 -1.16 19.29 -5.82
C LEU A 44 -1.25 18.28 -4.67
N VAL A 45 -1.47 17.00 -4.97
CA VAL A 45 -1.44 15.92 -3.97
C VAL A 45 -0.06 15.86 -3.27
N ASN A 46 1.04 16.01 -4.01
CA ASN A 46 2.36 16.06 -3.40
C ASN A 46 2.58 17.32 -2.54
N ASN A 47 2.01 18.45 -2.94
CA ASN A 47 2.15 19.71 -2.22
C ASN A 47 1.41 19.69 -0.89
N ILE A 48 0.17 19.17 -0.84
CA ILE A 48 -0.59 19.11 0.41
C ILE A 48 0.07 18.18 1.43
N VAL A 49 0.64 17.06 0.99
CA VAL A 49 1.38 16.11 1.83
C VAL A 49 2.69 16.70 2.41
N LYS A 50 3.16 17.84 1.88
CA LYS A 50 4.31 18.60 2.38
C LYS A 50 3.92 19.91 3.05
N SER A 51 2.62 20.19 3.16
CA SER A 51 2.12 21.43 3.75
C SER A 51 2.24 21.44 5.27
N ASN A 52 2.04 22.61 5.87
CA ASN A 52 2.02 22.79 7.32
C ASN A 52 0.63 22.54 7.95
N LEU A 53 -0.30 21.95 7.19
CA LEU A 53 -1.59 21.53 7.72
C LEU A 53 -1.41 20.41 8.76
N LYS A 54 -2.40 20.23 9.62
CA LYS A 54 -2.39 19.11 10.57
C LYS A 54 -2.47 17.79 9.80
N PRO A 55 -1.83 16.72 10.30
CA PRO A 55 -1.90 15.38 9.71
C PRO A 55 -3.32 14.93 9.32
N GLU A 56 -4.27 15.09 10.24
CA GLU A 56 -5.66 14.74 10.06
C GLU A 56 -6.34 15.57 8.95
N ASP A 57 -6.02 16.87 8.82
CA ASP A 57 -6.57 17.76 7.81
C ASP A 57 -6.00 17.45 6.41
N ILE A 58 -4.72 17.05 6.35
CA ILE A 58 -4.09 16.57 5.10
C ILE A 58 -4.82 15.31 4.61
N LEU A 59 -5.03 14.34 5.48
CA LEU A 59 -5.72 13.08 5.15
C LEU A 59 -7.14 13.33 4.67
N ALA A 60 -7.93 14.08 5.44
CA ALA A 60 -9.31 14.43 5.07
C ALA A 60 -9.39 15.08 3.68
N THR A 61 -8.46 16.01 3.39
CA THR A 61 -8.44 16.72 2.11
C THR A 61 -7.99 15.81 0.95
N VAL A 62 -6.99 14.94 1.16
CA VAL A 62 -6.53 14.01 0.12
C VAL A 62 -7.59 12.95 -0.18
N PHE A 63 -8.30 12.44 0.82
CA PHE A 63 -9.41 11.52 0.61
C PHE A 63 -10.56 12.18 -0.17
N GLU A 64 -10.81 13.48 0.06
CA GLU A 64 -11.77 14.22 -0.74
C GLU A 64 -11.35 14.34 -2.22
N PHE A 65 -10.05 14.48 -2.50
CA PHE A 65 -9.54 14.42 -3.88
C PHE A 65 -9.73 13.01 -4.48
N ASP A 66 -9.46 11.97 -3.69
CA ASP A 66 -9.54 10.58 -4.13
C ASP A 66 -10.96 10.16 -4.56
N LYS A 67 -12.00 10.73 -3.95
CA LYS A 67 -13.40 10.55 -4.40
C LYS A 67 -13.64 10.97 -5.85
N VAL A 68 -12.85 11.92 -6.36
CA VAL A 68 -12.94 12.40 -7.75
C VAL A 68 -11.94 11.67 -8.65
N LEU A 69 -10.74 11.38 -8.15
CA LEU A 69 -9.68 10.77 -8.94
C LEU A 69 -9.80 9.25 -9.07
N GLY A 70 -10.46 8.58 -8.11
CA GLY A 70 -10.64 7.14 -8.08
C GLY A 70 -9.31 6.36 -8.01
N LEU A 71 -8.35 6.84 -7.22
CA LEU A 71 -7.01 6.22 -7.12
C LEU A 71 -6.91 5.20 -5.98
N ASP A 72 -8.00 4.97 -5.24
CA ASP A 72 -8.05 4.13 -4.06
C ASP A 72 -7.02 4.54 -2.99
N ILE A 73 -6.64 5.82 -2.91
CA ILE A 73 -5.72 6.33 -1.90
C ILE A 73 -6.27 6.09 -0.50
N GLU A 74 -7.54 6.40 -0.26
CA GLU A 74 -8.18 6.21 1.05
C GLU A 74 -8.11 4.74 1.46
N LYS A 75 -8.53 3.85 0.57
CA LYS A 75 -8.45 2.40 0.77
C LYS A 75 -7.01 1.95 1.06
N ASN A 76 -6.04 2.41 0.28
CA ASN A 76 -4.63 2.03 0.46
C ASN A 76 -4.04 2.55 1.78
N VAL A 77 -4.45 3.73 2.25
CA VAL A 77 -3.98 4.35 3.50
C VAL A 77 -4.67 3.74 4.72
N LEU A 78 -5.98 3.46 4.63
CA LEU A 78 -6.77 2.86 5.71
C LEU A 78 -6.56 1.35 5.84
N ASN A 79 -6.22 0.66 4.75
CA ASN A 79 -5.73 -0.73 4.76
C ASN A 79 -4.34 -0.76 5.41
N SER A 80 -4.36 -0.64 6.74
CA SER A 80 -3.20 -0.61 7.64
C SER A 80 -2.71 -2.02 7.95
N GLU A 81 -3.35 -3.06 7.43
CA GLU A 81 -2.93 -4.44 7.61
C GLU A 81 -2.07 -4.90 6.42
N ASN A 82 -0.75 -4.92 6.65
CA ASN A 82 0.18 -5.91 6.11
C ASN A 82 0.50 -5.91 4.61
N GLN A 83 -0.07 -5.02 3.78
CA GLN A 83 0.11 -5.13 2.32
C GLN A 83 1.53 -4.80 1.77
N ASN A 84 2.47 -4.36 2.61
CA ASN A 84 3.86 -4.10 2.21
C ASN A 84 4.89 -4.43 3.29
N LYS A 85 4.48 -5.12 4.37
CA LYS A 85 5.44 -5.57 5.39
C LYS A 85 6.01 -6.90 4.90
N GLU A 86 7.33 -6.94 4.71
CA GLU A 86 8.02 -8.21 4.56
C GLU A 86 7.92 -8.95 5.90
N LEU A 87 7.20 -10.06 5.89
CA LEU A 87 7.06 -10.94 7.03
C LEU A 87 8.01 -12.11 6.86
N SER A 88 8.81 -12.37 7.89
CA SER A 88 9.45 -13.66 8.06
C SER A 88 8.41 -14.74 8.35
N ILE A 89 8.74 -16.01 8.11
CA ILE A 89 7.87 -17.16 8.42
C ILE A 89 7.37 -17.10 9.87
N SER A 90 8.22 -16.67 10.83
CA SER A 90 7.86 -16.54 12.24
C SER A 90 6.72 -15.55 12.51
N GLU A 91 6.65 -14.46 11.73
CA GLU A 91 5.70 -13.36 11.92
C GLU A 91 4.31 -13.64 11.33
N ILE A 92 4.12 -14.76 10.62
CA ILE A 92 2.84 -15.09 9.99
C ILE A 92 1.90 -15.69 11.02
N GLU A 93 0.76 -15.06 11.26
CA GLU A 93 -0.22 -15.59 12.23
C GLU A 93 -1.05 -16.74 11.66
N GLU A 94 -1.20 -16.80 10.33
CA GLU A 94 -2.01 -17.80 9.62
C GLU A 94 -1.30 -19.17 9.53
N PRO A 95 -1.78 -20.22 10.22
CA PRO A 95 -1.10 -21.53 10.28
C PRO A 95 -0.98 -22.21 8.92
N ILE A 96 -2.00 -22.05 8.07
CA ILE A 96 -2.06 -22.63 6.73
C ILE A 96 -0.96 -22.05 5.84
N ILE A 97 -0.75 -20.73 5.92
CA ILE A 97 0.30 -20.03 5.15
C ILE A 97 1.68 -20.50 5.63
N LYS A 98 1.90 -20.61 6.94
CA LYS A 98 3.14 -21.17 7.52
C LYS A 98 3.43 -22.57 7.01
N GLU A 99 2.43 -23.44 6.94
CA GLU A 99 2.59 -24.81 6.45
C GLU A 99 3.01 -24.86 4.98
N ILE A 100 2.37 -24.05 4.12
CA ILE A 100 2.69 -23.98 2.69
C ILE A 100 4.12 -23.46 2.48
N LEU A 101 4.56 -22.49 3.27
CA LEU A 101 5.93 -21.97 3.23
C LEU A 101 6.97 -23.03 3.62
N LEU A 102 6.71 -23.78 4.69
CA LEU A 102 7.60 -24.86 5.13
C LEU A 102 7.69 -25.99 4.10
N LYS A 103 6.55 -26.40 3.51
CA LYS A 103 6.53 -27.39 2.42
C LYS A 103 7.34 -26.93 1.22
N ARG A 104 7.25 -25.64 0.89
CA ARG A 104 8.00 -25.06 -0.22
C ARG A 104 9.50 -25.04 0.05
N GLU A 105 9.91 -24.72 1.27
CA GLU A 105 11.31 -24.77 1.69
C GLU A 105 11.87 -26.20 1.57
N ASN A 106 11.11 -27.21 2.00
CA ASN A 106 11.47 -28.61 1.80
C ASN A 106 11.59 -28.99 0.32
N ALA A 107 10.61 -28.61 -0.51
CA ALA A 107 10.66 -28.85 -1.96
C ALA A 107 11.91 -28.20 -2.60
N ARG A 108 12.32 -27.00 -2.16
CA ARG A 108 13.58 -26.38 -2.61
C ARG A 108 14.81 -27.16 -2.17
N ASN A 109 14.84 -27.67 -0.93
CA ASN A 109 15.96 -28.46 -0.41
C ASN A 109 16.09 -29.80 -1.14
N GLU A 110 14.96 -30.41 -1.52
CA GLU A 110 14.89 -31.64 -2.31
C GLU A 110 15.10 -31.40 -3.82
N LYS A 111 15.23 -30.12 -4.25
CA LYS A 111 15.34 -29.67 -5.64
C LYS A 111 14.11 -30.04 -6.50
N ASP A 112 12.95 -30.19 -5.87
CA ASP A 112 11.66 -30.30 -6.55
C ASP A 112 11.14 -28.90 -6.91
N TRP A 113 11.59 -28.41 -8.07
CA TRP A 113 11.19 -27.09 -8.56
C TRP A 113 9.71 -27.02 -8.94
N ASN A 114 9.12 -28.12 -9.42
CA ASN A 114 7.71 -28.17 -9.82
C ASN A 114 6.79 -27.96 -8.62
N GLU A 115 7.06 -28.67 -7.52
CA GLU A 115 6.27 -28.51 -6.30
C GLU A 115 6.51 -27.15 -5.64
N SER A 116 7.74 -26.63 -5.69
CA SER A 116 8.05 -25.28 -5.20
C SER A 116 7.26 -24.19 -5.93
N ASP A 117 7.15 -24.31 -7.26
CA ASP A 117 6.40 -23.37 -8.09
C ASP A 117 4.90 -23.49 -7.84
N ARG A 118 4.37 -24.72 -7.73
CA ARG A 118 2.96 -24.96 -7.38
C ARG A 118 2.58 -24.29 -6.05
N LEU A 119 3.41 -24.44 -5.03
CA LEU A 119 3.20 -23.84 -3.70
C LEU A 119 3.35 -22.31 -3.74
N ARG A 120 4.21 -21.77 -4.63
CA ARG A 120 4.31 -20.32 -4.85
C ARG A 120 3.02 -19.76 -5.41
N ASP A 121 2.44 -20.43 -6.41
CA ASP A 121 1.18 -19.99 -7.02
C ASP A 121 0.01 -20.10 -6.06
N GLU A 122 0.00 -21.15 -5.22
CA GLU A 122 -1.01 -21.31 -4.16
C GLU A 122 -0.96 -20.16 -3.14
N LEU A 123 0.24 -19.72 -2.74
CA LEU A 123 0.42 -18.56 -1.87
C LEU A 123 -0.03 -17.27 -2.56
N LEU A 124 0.26 -17.10 -3.84
CA LEU A 124 -0.18 -15.93 -4.62
C LEU A 124 -1.72 -15.86 -4.70
N GLN A 125 -2.39 -16.97 -4.93
CA GLN A 125 -3.86 -17.06 -4.93
C GLN A 125 -4.47 -16.71 -3.56
N LYS A 126 -3.74 -16.96 -2.48
CA LYS A 126 -4.12 -16.59 -1.11
C LYS A 126 -3.75 -15.15 -0.74
N GLY A 127 -3.21 -14.38 -1.69
CA GLY A 127 -2.81 -13.00 -1.46
C GLY A 127 -1.44 -12.87 -0.78
N TYR A 128 -0.50 -13.78 -1.04
CA TYR A 128 0.87 -13.71 -0.52
C TYR A 128 1.89 -13.82 -1.65
N GLN A 129 2.71 -12.78 -1.80
CA GLN A 129 3.86 -12.78 -2.69
C GLN A 129 5.12 -13.23 -1.94
N ILE A 130 5.87 -14.18 -2.51
CA ILE A 130 7.10 -14.69 -1.92
C ILE A 130 8.31 -13.89 -2.40
N LEU A 131 9.22 -13.58 -1.49
CA LEU A 131 10.52 -12.97 -1.73
C LEU A 131 11.62 -13.88 -1.17
N ASP A 132 12.35 -14.56 -2.04
CA ASP A 132 13.52 -15.34 -1.62
C ASP A 132 14.74 -14.40 -1.46
N LYS A 133 15.33 -14.38 -0.27
CA LYS A 133 16.53 -13.58 0.04
C LYS A 133 17.66 -14.49 0.54
N PRO A 134 18.93 -14.05 0.51
CA PRO A 134 20.06 -14.85 1.01
C PRO A 134 19.94 -15.29 2.48
N ASN A 135 19.17 -14.55 3.28
CA ASN A 135 18.92 -14.79 4.70
C ASN A 135 17.60 -15.55 4.99
N GLY A 136 16.90 -16.03 3.96
CA GLY A 136 15.70 -16.85 4.11
C GLY A 136 14.55 -16.44 3.20
N GLN A 137 13.40 -17.06 3.43
CA GLN A 137 12.17 -16.78 2.70
C GLN A 137 11.32 -15.74 3.43
N PHE A 138 10.93 -14.69 2.70
CA PHE A 138 10.04 -13.64 3.17
C PHE A 138 8.75 -13.66 2.36
N VAL A 139 7.67 -13.14 2.93
CA VAL A 139 6.41 -12.94 2.23
C VAL A 139 5.89 -11.53 2.41
N VAL A 140 5.16 -11.05 1.41
CA VAL A 140 4.41 -9.81 1.45
C VAL A 140 2.95 -10.17 1.19
N LYS A 141 2.04 -9.72 2.06
CA LYS A 141 0.60 -9.86 1.81
C LYS A 141 0.23 -8.86 0.70
N ILE A 142 -0.56 -9.26 -0.28
CA ILE A 142 -1.05 -8.39 -1.37
C ILE A 142 -2.55 -8.10 -1.22
#